data_AF-A0A7R7IEB8-F1
#
_entry.id   AF-A0A7R7IEB8-F1
#
_cell.length_a   1.000
_cell.length_b   1.000
_cell.length_c   1.000
_cell.angle_alpha   90.00
_cell.angle_beta   90.00
_cell.angle_gamma   90.00
#
_symmetry.space_group_name_H-M   'P 1'
#
loop_
_entity.id
_entity.type
_entity.pdbx_description
1 polymer ?
#
loop_
_entity_poly.entity_id
_entity_poly.type
_entity_poly.pdbx_seq_one_letter_code
_entity_poly.pdbx_strand_id
1 'polypeptide(L)'
;MNNNKTYIELLVNSIGTKAKVLDEIILITKEQEKMLSIGSNMDIDKFNDSTEEKGVLIDRLNELNDGFELLYSRVKDEFITNKEQYKAEIITIQDLIKLVTEKSIQIQAMEKRNRSAFEIYMTNQKKEIKDFKISSKTATSYYKNMADQHQGQSYFLDKKK
;
A
#
# COMPACT_ATOMS: atom_id res chain seq x y z
N MET A 1 27.63 24.37 25.69
CA MET A 1 27.52 23.45 24.54
C MET A 1 27.29 24.30 23.31
N ASN A 2 28.02 24.05 22.21
CA ASN A 2 27.90 24.87 21.00
C ASN A 2 26.57 24.53 20.32
N ASN A 3 25.59 25.46 20.33
CA ASN A 3 24.22 25.22 19.86
C ASN A 3 24.17 24.64 18.44
N ASN A 4 25.13 25.01 17.58
CA ASN A 4 25.25 24.53 16.21
C ASN A 4 25.56 23.04 16.14
N LYS A 5 26.42 22.52 17.02
CA LYS A 5 26.73 21.09 17.08
C LYS A 5 25.50 20.27 17.46
N THR A 6 24.71 20.75 18.43
CA THR A 6 23.45 20.12 18.82
C THR A 6 22.45 20.10 17.67
N TYR A 7 22.32 21.19 16.90
CA TYR A 7 21.44 21.20 15.73
C TYR A 7 21.90 20.25 14.62
N ILE A 8 23.21 20.10 14.40
CA ILE A 8 23.77 19.15 13.44
C ILE A 8 23.51 17.70 13.89
N GLU A 9 23.68 17.39 15.17
CA GLU A 9 23.35 16.06 15.72
C GLU A 9 21.86 15.74 15.57
N LEU A 10 20.99 16.72 15.83
CA LEU A 10 19.54 16.58 15.60
C LEU A 10 19.21 16.37 14.11
N LEU A 11 19.91 17.05 13.21
CA LEU A 11 19.74 16.88 11.77
C LEU A 11 20.09 15.45 11.34
N VAL A 12 21.25 14.94 11.78
CA VAL A 12 21.68 13.55 11.53
C VAL A 12 20.64 12.57 12.06
N ASN A 13 20.14 12.78 13.27
CA ASN A 13 19.11 11.94 13.88
C ASN A 13 17.80 11.97 13.08
N SER A 14 17.36 13.16 12.63
CA SER A 14 16.16 13.33 11.81
C SER A 14 16.24 12.49 10.53
N ILE A 15 17.34 12.58 9.77
CA ILE A 15 17.51 11.79 8.53
C ILE A 15 17.60 10.29 8.85
N GLY A 16 18.32 9.91 9.90
CA GLY A 16 18.41 8.52 10.35
C GLY A 16 17.04 7.95 10.74
N THR A 17 16.18 8.76 11.35
CA THR A 17 14.80 8.37 11.69
C THR A 17 13.93 8.24 10.44
N LYS A 18 14.05 9.15 9.46
CA LYS A 18 13.39 8.99 8.16
C LYS A 18 13.76 7.66 7.50
N ALA A 19 15.04 7.29 7.51
CA ALA A 19 15.49 6.02 6.94
C ALA A 19 14.83 4.80 7.60
N LYS A 20 14.62 4.83 8.93
CA LYS A 20 13.92 3.77 9.66
C LYS A 20 12.44 3.69 9.32
N VAL A 21 11.75 4.84 9.25
CA VAL A 21 10.34 4.89 8.83
C VAL A 21 10.19 4.32 7.42
N LEU A 22 11.11 4.63 6.51
CA LEU A 22 11.12 4.05 5.17
C LEU A 22 11.35 2.54 5.18
N ASP A 23 12.16 2.01 6.10
CA ASP A 23 12.30 0.56 6.28
C ASP A 23 10.99 -0.10 6.73
N GLU A 24 10.26 0.53 7.65
CA GLU A 24 8.93 0.07 8.08
C GLU A 24 7.93 0.05 6.90
N ILE A 25 7.90 1.12 6.09
CA ILE A 25 7.08 1.18 4.87
C ILE A 25 7.46 0.06 3.90
N ILE A 26 8.76 -0.19 3.68
CA ILE A 26 9.22 -1.29 2.83
C ILE A 26 8.69 -2.64 3.32
N LEU A 27 8.67 -2.87 4.63
CA LEU A 27 8.14 -4.13 5.20
C LEU A 27 6.66 -4.28 4.91
N ILE A 28 5.86 -3.26 5.20
CA ILE A 28 4.40 -3.27 4.94
C ILE A 28 4.12 -3.44 3.45
N THR A 29 4.83 -2.72 2.57
CA THR A 29 4.63 -2.88 1.12
C THR A 29 4.99 -4.29 0.64
N LYS A 30 5.99 -4.97 1.24
CA LYS A 30 6.27 -6.40 0.95
C LYS A 30 5.15 -7.31 1.44
N GLU A 31 4.56 -7.03 2.59
CA GLU A 31 3.45 -7.82 3.12
C GLU A 31 2.20 -7.67 2.25
N GLN A 32 1.90 -6.46 1.80
CA GLN A 32 0.85 -6.21 0.81
C GLN A 32 1.10 -6.97 -0.49
N GLU A 33 2.35 -7.01 -1.00
CA GLU A 33 2.71 -7.80 -2.19
C GLU A 33 2.40 -9.28 -1.99
N LYS A 34 2.71 -9.84 -0.81
CA LYS A 34 2.37 -11.23 -0.45
C LYS A 34 0.86 -11.45 -0.36
N MET A 35 0.11 -10.55 0.28
CA MET A 35 -1.34 -10.66 0.39
C MET A 35 -2.00 -10.66 -0.98
N LEU A 36 -1.58 -9.77 -1.87
CA LEU A 36 -2.07 -9.68 -3.25
C LEU A 36 -1.78 -10.95 -4.07
N SER A 37 -0.70 -11.66 -3.76
CA SER A 37 -0.36 -12.93 -4.42
C SER A 37 -1.32 -14.08 -4.08
N ILE A 38 -2.10 -13.97 -2.99
CA ILE A 38 -3.09 -14.98 -2.57
C ILE A 38 -4.31 -14.98 -3.51
N GLY A 39 -4.60 -13.86 -4.19
CA GLY A 39 -5.74 -13.73 -5.10
C GLY A 39 -7.08 -13.73 -4.35
N SER A 40 -8.07 -14.48 -4.83
CA SER A 40 -9.47 -14.43 -4.36
C SER A 40 -9.66 -14.73 -2.87
N ASN A 41 -8.71 -15.41 -2.21
CA ASN A 41 -8.75 -15.73 -0.78
C ASN A 41 -8.02 -14.70 0.10
N MET A 42 -7.62 -13.55 -0.46
CA MET A 42 -6.98 -12.48 0.30
C MET A 42 -7.90 -11.96 1.42
N ASP A 43 -7.32 -11.78 2.60
CA ASP A 43 -7.96 -11.12 3.73
C ASP A 43 -7.99 -9.60 3.49
N ILE A 44 -9.15 -9.09 3.08
CA ILE A 44 -9.34 -7.68 2.70
C ILE A 44 -9.20 -6.76 3.92
N ASP A 45 -9.66 -7.19 5.09
CA ASP A 45 -9.59 -6.39 6.31
C ASP A 45 -8.12 -6.17 6.70
N LYS A 46 -7.31 -7.24 6.69
CA LYS A 46 -5.85 -7.10 6.89
C LYS A 46 -5.15 -6.24 5.85
N PHE A 47 -5.59 -6.31 4.60
CA PHE A 47 -5.03 -5.44 3.55
C PHE A 47 -5.38 -3.96 3.82
N ASN A 48 -6.60 -3.67 4.26
CA ASN A 48 -7.02 -2.32 4.65
C ASN A 48 -6.23 -1.82 5.87
N ASP A 49 -6.08 -2.63 6.92
CA ASP A 49 -5.30 -2.29 8.11
C ASP A 49 -3.85 -1.93 7.74
N SER A 50 -3.23 -2.73 6.86
CA SER A 50 -1.87 -2.45 6.37
C SER A 50 -1.78 -1.13 5.58
N THR A 51 -2.87 -0.73 4.92
CA THR A 51 -2.93 0.54 4.18
C THR A 51 -3.05 1.72 5.14
N GLU A 52 -3.83 1.58 6.21
CA GLU A 52 -3.94 2.59 7.28
C GLU A 52 -2.63 2.75 8.04
N GLU A 53 -1.98 1.64 8.43
CA GLU A 53 -0.67 1.67 9.10
C GLU A 53 0.39 2.38 8.24
N LYS A 54 0.43 2.08 6.94
CA LYS A 54 1.31 2.78 6.00
C LYS A 54 0.98 4.27 5.89
N GLY A 55 -0.30 4.65 5.99
CA GLY A 55 -0.74 6.05 6.04
C GLY A 55 -0.13 6.80 7.23
N VAL A 56 -0.20 6.23 8.43
CA VAL A 56 0.40 6.80 9.65
C VAL A 56 1.92 7.00 9.49
N LEU A 57 2.62 6.05 8.86
CA LEU A 57 4.06 6.17 8.60
C LEU A 57 4.38 7.27 7.59
N ILE A 58 3.54 7.46 6.57
CA ILE A 58 3.70 8.54 5.59
C ILE A 58 3.49 9.90 6.26
N ASP A 59 2.50 10.04 7.14
CA ASP A 59 2.27 11.27 7.89
C ASP A 59 3.47 11.60 8.78
N ARG A 60 4.00 10.59 9.49
CA ARG A 60 5.24 10.73 10.26
C ARG A 60 6.44 11.13 9.40
N LEU A 61 6.54 10.60 8.17
CA LEU A 61 7.59 10.98 7.22
C LEU A 61 7.48 12.46 6.83
N ASN A 62 6.26 12.96 6.63
CA ASN A 62 6.01 14.37 6.32
C ASN A 62 6.42 15.28 7.49
N GLU A 63 6.04 14.93 8.72
CA GLU A 63 6.46 15.68 9.92
C GLU A 63 7.98 15.71 10.09
N LEU A 64 8.64 14.57 9.89
CA LEU A 64 10.11 14.50 9.90
C LEU A 64 10.72 15.34 8.79
N ASN A 65 10.03 15.49 7.65
CA ASN A 65 10.50 16.32 6.56
C ASN A 65 10.46 17.80 6.90
N ASP A 66 9.36 18.27 7.48
CA ASP A 66 9.23 19.65 7.94
C ASP A 66 10.26 19.98 9.02
N GLY A 67 10.45 19.07 9.98
CA GLY A 67 11.48 19.20 11.01
C GLY A 67 12.91 19.25 10.44
N PHE A 68 13.19 18.43 9.41
CA PHE A 68 14.49 18.44 8.73
C PHE A 68 14.76 19.78 8.03
N GLU A 69 13.80 20.33 7.28
CA GLU A 69 13.97 21.60 6.56
C GLU A 69 14.26 22.75 7.54
N LEU A 70 13.55 22.78 8.66
CA LEU A 70 13.77 23.78 9.73
C LEU A 70 15.14 23.64 10.39
N LEU A 71 15.65 22.42 10.59
CA LEU A 71 16.97 22.19 11.15
C LEU A 71 18.07 22.55 10.14
N TYR A 72 17.91 22.11 8.89
CA TYR A 72 18.87 22.36 7.83
C TYR A 72 19.01 23.86 7.55
N SER A 73 17.91 24.60 7.52
CA SER A 73 17.94 26.05 7.30
C SER A 73 18.77 26.82 8.34
N ARG A 74 18.91 26.27 9.56
CA ARG A 74 19.69 26.87 10.66
C ARG A 74 21.17 26.52 10.60
N VAL A 75 21.53 25.36 10.05
CA VAL A 75 22.92 24.86 10.04
C VAL A 75 23.60 24.97 8.68
N LYS A 76 22.86 25.28 7.61
CA LYS A 76 23.42 25.38 6.24
C LYS A 76 24.58 26.37 6.14
N ASP A 77 24.48 27.53 6.79
CA ASP A 77 25.50 28.58 6.72
C ASP A 77 26.76 28.14 7.50
N GLU A 78 26.56 27.44 8.62
CA GLU A 78 27.62 26.84 9.42
C GLU A 78 28.42 25.79 8.61
N PHE A 79 27.75 24.96 7.80
CA PHE A 79 28.42 24.00 6.91
C PHE A 79 29.24 24.68 5.81
N ILE A 80 28.85 25.88 5.37
CA ILE A 80 29.59 26.64 4.37
C ILE A 80 30.81 27.31 5.00
N THR A 81 30.62 27.99 6.13
CA THR A 81 31.68 28.77 6.80
C THR A 81 32.71 27.88 7.49
N ASN A 82 32.28 26.79 8.13
CA ASN A 82 33.11 25.92 8.97
C ASN A 82 33.22 24.49 8.38
N LYS A 83 33.30 24.39 7.05
CA LYS A 83 33.26 23.12 6.32
C LYS A 83 34.26 22.06 6.80
N GLU A 84 35.51 22.44 7.04
CA GLU A 84 36.54 21.48 7.49
C GLU A 84 36.26 20.96 8.90
N GLN A 85 35.65 21.78 9.77
CA GLN A 85 35.29 21.38 11.12
C GLN A 85 34.17 20.33 11.13
N TYR A 86 33.19 20.45 10.24
CA TYR A 86 32.02 19.55 10.19
C TYR A 86 32.08 18.54 9.04
N LYS A 87 33.28 18.29 8.50
CA LYS A 87 33.46 17.45 7.31
C LYS A 87 32.91 16.03 7.51
N ALA A 88 33.11 15.45 8.68
CA ALA A 88 32.65 14.10 9.00
C ALA A 88 31.11 14.03 9.06
N GLU A 89 30.49 15.01 9.70
CA GLU A 89 29.03 15.14 9.81
C GLU A 89 28.39 15.39 8.44
N ILE A 90 28.99 16.24 7.61
CA ILE A 90 28.53 16.50 6.24
C ILE A 90 28.53 15.21 5.41
N ILE A 91 29.62 14.42 5.46
CA ILE A 91 29.71 13.13 4.76
C ILE A 91 28.62 12.19 5.26
N THR A 92 28.44 12.09 6.58
CA THR A 92 27.39 11.25 7.19
C THR A 92 26.00 11.65 6.73
N ILE A 93 25.70 12.95 6.69
CA ILE A 93 24.42 13.48 6.20
C ILE A 93 24.22 13.12 4.72
N GLN A 94 25.25 13.27 3.88
CA GLN A 94 25.18 12.92 2.45
C GLN A 94 24.90 11.43 2.25
N ASP A 95 25.56 10.55 3.00
CA ASP A 95 25.34 9.11 2.94
C ASP A 95 23.92 8.73 3.39
N LEU A 96 23.41 9.37 4.44
CA LEU A 96 22.05 9.17 4.91
C LEU A 96 21.00 9.65 3.90
N ILE A 97 21.22 10.79 3.24
CA ILE A 97 20.35 11.30 2.16
C ILE A 97 20.32 10.31 1.00
N LYS A 98 21.48 9.77 0.61
CA LYS A 98 21.57 8.75 -0.44
C LYS A 98 20.76 7.51 -0.05
N LEU A 99 20.93 7.01 1.17
CA LEU A 99 20.18 5.87 1.70
C LEU A 99 18.66 6.11 1.68
N VAL A 100 18.21 7.27 2.15
CA VAL A 100 16.79 7.66 2.12
C VAL A 100 16.25 7.71 0.69
N THR A 101 17.05 8.22 -0.26
CA THR A 101 16.69 8.28 -1.69
C THR A 101 16.55 6.88 -2.29
N GLU A 102 17.51 5.99 -2.02
CA GLU A 102 17.49 4.60 -2.49
C GLU A 102 16.25 3.87 -1.97
N LYS A 103 15.92 3.99 -0.68
CA LYS A 103 14.71 3.42 -0.09
C LYS A 103 13.44 3.97 -0.72
N SER A 104 13.39 5.28 -0.96
CA SER A 104 12.23 5.93 -1.62
C SER A 104 12.00 5.38 -3.03
N ILE A 105 13.06 5.22 -3.82
CA ILE A 105 12.99 4.61 -5.16
C ILE A 105 12.51 3.16 -5.08
N GLN A 106 13.03 2.40 -4.11
CA GLN A 106 12.59 1.02 -3.88
C GLN A 106 11.09 0.95 -3.57
N ILE A 107 10.60 1.78 -2.65
CA ILE A 107 9.17 1.86 -2.30
C ILE A 107 8.34 2.19 -3.53
N GLN A 108 8.73 3.20 -4.31
CA GLN A 108 8.00 3.59 -5.53
C GLN A 108 7.88 2.43 -6.53
N ALA A 109 8.97 1.68 -6.74
CA ALA A 109 8.95 0.52 -7.62
C ALA A 109 8.02 -0.59 -7.10
N MET A 110 8.04 -0.85 -5.79
CA MET A 110 7.16 -1.84 -5.15
C MET A 110 5.69 -1.42 -5.18
N GLU A 111 5.36 -0.17 -4.85
CA GLU A 111 4.00 0.36 -4.91
C GLU A 111 3.42 0.30 -6.32
N LYS A 112 4.25 0.56 -7.35
CA LYS A 112 3.82 0.40 -8.74
C LYS A 112 3.41 -1.04 -9.05
N ARG A 113 4.17 -2.03 -8.55
CA ARG A 113 3.83 -3.46 -8.71
C ARG A 113 2.58 -3.82 -7.92
N ASN A 114 2.50 -3.43 -6.66
CA ASN A 114 1.35 -3.72 -5.79
C ASN A 114 0.07 -3.11 -6.33
N ARG A 115 0.13 -1.87 -6.83
CA ARG A 115 -1.03 -1.23 -7.48
C ARG A 115 -1.52 -2.03 -8.68
N SER A 116 -0.63 -2.46 -9.56
CA SER A 116 -0.99 -3.29 -10.71
C SER A 116 -1.63 -4.62 -10.27
N ALA A 117 -1.04 -5.29 -9.26
CA ALA A 117 -1.59 -6.52 -8.71
C ALA A 117 -2.97 -6.31 -8.07
N PHE A 118 -3.18 -5.20 -7.35
CA PHE A 118 -4.46 -4.84 -6.77
C PHE A 118 -5.53 -4.52 -7.83
N GLU A 119 -5.17 -3.83 -8.92
CA GLU A 119 -6.07 -3.59 -10.06
C GLU A 119 -6.53 -4.90 -10.72
N ILE A 120 -5.62 -5.87 -10.87
CA ILE A 120 -5.94 -7.22 -11.36
C ILE A 120 -6.87 -7.94 -10.37
N TYR A 121 -6.53 -7.92 -9.08
CA TYR A 121 -7.36 -8.51 -8.02
C TYR A 121 -8.79 -7.96 -8.06
N MET A 122 -8.95 -6.64 -8.08
CA MET A 122 -10.27 -5.98 -8.19
C MET A 122 -11.04 -6.39 -9.44
N THR A 123 -10.36 -6.54 -10.57
CA THR A 123 -10.98 -6.98 -11.83
C THR A 123 -11.50 -8.41 -11.71
N ASN A 124 -10.73 -9.31 -11.09
CA ASN A 124 -11.13 -10.70 -10.84
C ASN A 124 -12.33 -10.77 -9.88
N GLN A 125 -12.31 -10.03 -8.77
CA GLN A 125 -13.44 -9.97 -7.82
C GLN A 125 -14.73 -9.52 -8.52
N LYS A 126 -14.66 -8.49 -9.38
CA LYS A 126 -15.84 -8.03 -10.16
C LYS A 126 -16.37 -9.11 -11.11
N LYS A 127 -15.47 -9.87 -11.73
CA LYS A 127 -15.83 -10.97 -12.63
C LYS A 127 -16.53 -12.10 -11.86
N GLU A 128 -15.99 -12.50 -10.71
CA GLU A 128 -16.59 -13.54 -9.86
C GLU A 128 -18.02 -13.17 -9.42
N ILE A 129 -18.24 -11.91 -9.01
CA ILE A 129 -19.58 -11.40 -8.66
C ILE A 129 -20.53 -11.48 -9.87
N LYS A 130 -20.05 -11.12 -11.07
CA LYS A 130 -20.85 -11.19 -12.29
C LYS A 130 -21.21 -12.63 -12.63
N ASP A 131 -20.24 -13.53 -12.58
CA ASP A 131 -20.41 -14.95 -12.91
C ASP A 131 -21.37 -15.63 -11.92
N PHE A 132 -21.30 -15.28 -10.62
CA PHE A 132 -22.26 -15.72 -9.61
C PHE A 132 -23.70 -15.24 -9.88
N LYS A 133 -23.87 -13.98 -10.28
CA LYS A 133 -25.20 -13.45 -10.64
C LYS A 133 -25.78 -14.14 -11.88
N ILE A 134 -24.94 -14.43 -12.87
CA ILE A 134 -25.35 -15.16 -14.08
C ILE A 134 -25.73 -16.60 -13.73
N SER A 135 -24.93 -17.31 -12.93
CA SER A 135 -25.21 -18.70 -12.54
C SER A 135 -26.50 -18.81 -11.73
N SER A 136 -26.72 -17.89 -10.78
CA SER A 136 -27.96 -17.80 -10.01
C SER A 136 -29.18 -17.58 -10.91
N LYS A 137 -29.12 -16.62 -11.84
CA LYS A 137 -30.20 -16.36 -12.81
C LYS A 137 -30.50 -17.57 -13.69
N THR A 138 -29.46 -18.26 -14.16
CA THR A 138 -29.60 -19.47 -14.98
C THR A 138 -30.25 -20.60 -14.20
N ALA A 139 -29.84 -20.84 -12.95
CA ALA A 139 -30.46 -21.82 -12.07
C ALA A 139 -31.94 -21.51 -11.81
N THR A 140 -32.27 -20.27 -11.46
CA THR A 140 -33.68 -19.84 -11.28
C THR A 140 -34.50 -20.02 -12.56
N SER A 141 -33.93 -19.69 -13.72
CA SER A 141 -34.61 -19.86 -15.01
C SER A 141 -34.83 -21.34 -15.34
N TYR A 142 -33.86 -22.21 -15.03
CA TYR A 142 -33.98 -23.65 -15.18
C TYR A 142 -35.08 -24.22 -14.29
N TYR A 143 -35.08 -23.91 -12.99
CA TYR A 143 -36.13 -24.37 -12.06
C TYR A 143 -37.51 -23.85 -12.46
N LYS A 144 -37.64 -22.60 -12.89
CA LYS A 144 -38.89 -22.03 -13.37
C LYS A 144 -39.41 -22.78 -14.59
N ASN A 145 -38.56 -22.98 -15.60
CA ASN A 145 -38.93 -23.67 -16.83
C ASN A 145 -39.30 -25.14 -16.58
N MET A 146 -38.61 -25.83 -15.65
CA MET A 146 -38.98 -27.20 -15.26
C MET A 146 -40.29 -27.25 -14.47
N ALA A 147 -40.52 -26.33 -13.54
CA ALA A 147 -41.78 -26.26 -12.78
C ALA A 147 -42.98 -25.97 -13.70
N ASP A 148 -42.82 -25.05 -14.65
CA ASP A 148 -43.85 -24.74 -15.66
C ASP A 148 -44.13 -25.96 -16.57
N GLN A 149 -43.10 -26.75 -16.90
CA GLN A 149 -43.24 -27.99 -17.68
C GLN A 149 -44.00 -29.10 -16.91
N HIS A 150 -43.96 -29.10 -15.58
CA HIS A 150 -44.74 -30.02 -14.74
C HIS A 150 -46.18 -29.55 -14.47
N GLN A 151 -46.49 -28.25 -14.62
CA GLN A 151 -47.88 -27.75 -14.55
C GLN A 151 -48.64 -27.87 -15.88
N GLY A 152 -47.96 -28.10 -17.00
CA GLY A 152 -48.54 -28.21 -18.34
C GLY A 152 -49.06 -29.59 -18.77
N GLN A 153 -48.96 -30.63 -17.94
CA GLN A 153 -49.52 -31.96 -18.25
C GLN A 153 -50.79 -32.28 -17.45
N SER A 154 -51.81 -31.42 -17.57
CA SER A 154 -53.21 -31.84 -17.38
C SER A 154 -53.88 -31.95 -18.74
N TYR A 155 -53.39 -32.86 -19.57
CA TYR A 155 -54.19 -33.36 -20.69
C TYR A 155 -55.16 -34.39 -20.12
N PHE A 156 -56.41 -33.98 -20.03
CA PHE A 156 -57.55 -34.82 -19.70
C PHE A 156 -57.49 -36.11 -20.54
N LEU A 157 -57.17 -37.22 -19.88
CA LEU A 157 -57.52 -38.57 -20.32
C LEU A 157 -59.05 -38.70 -20.18
N ASP A 158 -59.79 -38.16 -21.15
CA ASP A 158 -61.20 -38.54 -21.29
C ASP A 158 -61.25 -39.93 -21.91
N LYS A 159 -61.82 -40.87 -21.16
CA LYS A 159 -62.04 -42.26 -21.55
C LYS A 159 -63.45 -42.40 -22.09
N LYS A 160 -63.57 -43.19 -23.18
CA LYS A 160 -64.77 -43.80 -23.80
C LYS A 160 -65.40 -42.91 -24.88
N LYS A 161 -65.72 -43.43 -26.08
CA LYS A 161 -66.39 -44.70 -26.40
C LYS A 161 -65.95 -45.21 -27.78
#